data_AF-A0A1I3E5K1-F1
#
_entry.id   AF-A0A1I3E5K1-F1
#
_cell.length_a   1.000
_cell.length_b   1.000
_cell.length_c   1.000
_cell.angle_alpha   90.00
_cell.angle_beta   90.00
_cell.angle_gamma   90.00
#
_symmetry.space_group_name_H-M   'P 1'
#
loop_
_entity.id
_entity.type
_entity.pdbx_description
1 polymer ?
#
loop_
_entity_poly.entity_id
_entity_poly.type
_entity_poly.pdbx_seq_one_letter_code
_entity_poly.pdbx_strand_id
1 'polypeptide(L)'
;MDNYAHKLFFIPSGDPYKDSQGNWVNPAESTEWLPATDMEVDCRDQPNDKGTSTTVVDGDVLEFGSIVFCELDIPNLKRGDRIRVIMDGAVRLVGAVKRFSRDYFHCRIWV
;
A
#
# COMPACT_ATOMS: atom_id res chain seq x y z
N MET A 1 -13.92 -16.29 9.85
CA MET A 1 -14.11 -14.88 9.46
C MET A 1 -12.73 -14.39 9.08
N ASP A 2 -12.42 -14.46 7.79
CA ASP A 2 -11.08 -14.11 7.30
C ASP A 2 -10.90 -12.61 7.38
N ASN A 3 -10.02 -12.18 8.28
CA ASN A 3 -9.83 -10.77 8.63
C ASN A 3 -9.02 -10.02 7.56
N TYR A 4 -8.53 -10.72 6.54
CA TYR A 4 -7.71 -10.22 5.44
C TYR A 4 -8.08 -10.92 4.14
N ALA A 5 -9.21 -10.54 3.53
CA ALA A 5 -9.72 -11.16 2.32
C ALA A 5 -9.16 -10.56 1.01
N HIS A 6 -8.33 -9.51 1.11
CA HIS A 6 -7.87 -8.75 -0.05
C HIS A 6 -6.38 -8.96 -0.29
N LYS A 7 -5.91 -8.71 -1.52
CA LYS A 7 -4.49 -8.82 -1.89
C LYS A 7 -3.86 -7.46 -2.13
N LEU A 8 -2.69 -7.23 -1.53
CA LEU A 8 -1.92 -5.99 -1.65
C LEU A 8 -0.80 -6.09 -2.69
N PHE A 9 -0.76 -5.10 -3.59
CA PHE A 9 0.32 -4.90 -4.54
C PHE A 9 0.82 -3.46 -4.48
N PHE A 10 2.04 -3.20 -4.92
CA PHE A 10 2.61 -1.87 -4.93
C PHE A 10 3.51 -1.58 -6.14
N ILE A 11 3.74 -0.30 -6.39
CA ILE A 11 4.74 0.23 -7.31
C ILE A 11 5.57 1.21 -6.49
N PRO A 12 6.89 0.99 -6.34
CA PRO A 12 7.74 1.90 -5.57
C PRO A 12 7.74 3.28 -6.22
N SER A 13 7.98 4.31 -5.42
CA SER A 13 8.19 5.68 -5.88
C SER A 13 9.69 6.03 -5.85
N GLY A 14 10.10 6.91 -6.76
CA GLY A 14 11.48 7.42 -6.81
C GLY A 14 12.34 6.70 -7.84
N ASP A 15 13.36 5.98 -7.37
CA ASP A 15 14.45 5.47 -8.20
C ASP A 15 14.00 4.30 -9.12
N PRO A 16 14.59 4.18 -10.33
CA PRO A 16 14.40 3.02 -11.19
C PRO A 16 14.70 1.70 -10.47
N TYR A 17 13.83 0.70 -10.67
CA TYR A 17 14.01 -0.66 -10.15
C TYR A 17 14.11 -1.66 -11.29
N LYS A 18 14.64 -2.85 -11.01
CA LYS A 18 14.63 -3.96 -11.97
C LYS A 18 13.35 -4.77 -11.82
N ASP A 19 12.65 -5.00 -12.93
CA ASP A 19 11.50 -5.89 -12.97
C ASP A 19 11.90 -7.38 -12.91
N SER A 20 10.90 -8.26 -12.94
CA SER A 20 11.08 -9.72 -12.95
C SER A 20 11.84 -10.26 -14.18
N GLN A 21 11.95 -9.45 -15.25
CA GLN A 21 12.66 -9.77 -16.48
C GLN A 21 14.09 -9.19 -16.50
N GLY A 22 14.46 -8.43 -15.47
CA GLY A 22 15.76 -7.79 -15.34
C GLY A 22 15.90 -6.44 -16.06
N ASN A 23 14.80 -5.89 -16.60
CA ASN A 23 14.80 -4.57 -17.23
C ASN A 23 14.73 -3.46 -16.18
N TRP A 24 15.36 -2.32 -16.46
CA TRP A 24 15.20 -1.12 -15.64
C TRP A 24 13.88 -0.43 -15.96
N VAL A 25 13.04 -0.25 -14.94
CA VAL A 25 11.73 0.38 -15.04
C VAL A 25 11.75 1.70 -14.30
N ASN A 26 11.30 2.77 -14.96
CA ASN A 26 11.01 4.04 -14.32
C ASN A 26 9.66 3.94 -13.57
N PRO A 27 9.61 4.09 -12.24
CA PRO A 27 8.38 3.85 -11.49
C PRO A 27 7.25 4.83 -11.80
N ALA A 28 7.59 6.02 -12.31
CA ALA A 28 6.62 7.01 -12.78
C ALA A 28 5.82 6.52 -14.00
N GLU A 29 6.41 5.65 -14.82
CA GLU A 29 5.82 5.12 -16.06
C GLU A 29 5.36 3.66 -15.90
N SER A 30 5.73 3.01 -14.79
CA SER A 30 5.38 1.62 -14.55
C SER A 30 3.86 1.42 -14.43
N THR A 31 3.37 0.39 -15.11
CA THR A 31 2.01 -0.17 -14.95
C THR A 31 2.04 -1.55 -14.31
N GLU A 32 3.23 -2.06 -13.99
CA GLU A 32 3.41 -3.39 -13.40
C GLU A 32 3.28 -3.30 -11.88
N TRP A 33 2.32 -4.03 -11.34
CA TRP A 33 2.07 -4.10 -9.90
C TRP A 33 2.89 -5.23 -9.29
N LEU A 34 3.81 -4.89 -8.39
CA LEU A 34 4.64 -5.86 -7.69
C LEU A 34 3.87 -6.43 -6.49
N PRO A 35 3.93 -7.74 -6.24
CA PRO A 35 3.45 -8.28 -4.97
C PRO A 35 4.29 -7.73 -3.83
N ALA A 36 3.66 -7.49 -2.67
CA ALA A 36 4.37 -6.94 -1.52
C ALA A 36 5.40 -7.92 -0.93
N THR A 37 5.29 -9.22 -1.19
CA THR A 37 6.37 -10.20 -0.92
C THR A 37 6.50 -11.18 -2.07
N ASP A 38 7.36 -12.20 -1.93
CA ASP A 38 7.36 -13.37 -2.83
C ASP A 38 6.00 -14.10 -2.87
N MET A 39 5.06 -13.74 -1.97
CA MET A 39 3.68 -14.21 -1.94
C MET A 39 2.69 -13.03 -2.00
N GLU A 40 1.44 -13.30 -2.41
CA GLU A 40 0.38 -12.31 -2.34
C GLU A 40 0.04 -11.99 -0.88
N VAL A 41 0.16 -10.72 -0.49
CA VAL A 41 -0.04 -10.32 0.91
C VAL A 41 -1.51 -10.08 1.18
N ASP A 42 -2.00 -10.79 2.19
CA ASP A 42 -3.35 -10.62 2.71
C ASP A 42 -3.50 -9.26 3.41
N CYS A 43 -4.55 -8.55 3.05
CA CYS A 43 -4.84 -7.21 3.55
C CYS A 43 -6.35 -6.95 3.67
N ARG A 44 -6.70 -5.83 4.29
CA ARG A 44 -8.05 -5.32 4.46
C ARG A 44 -8.02 -3.80 4.42
N ASP A 45 -8.76 -3.18 3.52
CA ASP A 45 -8.99 -1.74 3.57
C ASP A 45 -10.15 -1.40 4.51
N GLN A 46 -10.02 -0.25 5.13
CA GLN A 46 -11.04 0.42 5.90
C GLN A 46 -11.21 1.83 5.33
N PRO A 47 -12.30 2.09 4.60
CA PRO A 47 -12.61 3.43 4.10
C PRO A 47 -12.76 4.46 5.23
N ASN A 48 -12.40 5.70 4.94
CA ASN A 48 -12.51 6.83 5.85
C ASN A 48 -13.82 7.61 5.63
N ASP A 49 -14.95 6.93 5.69
CA ASP A 49 -16.27 7.51 5.37
C ASP A 49 -16.72 8.63 6.32
N LYS A 50 -15.97 8.84 7.42
CA LYS A 50 -16.23 9.87 8.42
C LYS A 50 -15.35 11.11 8.28
N GLY A 51 -14.48 11.18 7.26
CA GLY A 51 -13.59 12.33 7.03
C GLY A 51 -12.57 12.55 8.14
N THR A 52 -12.08 11.46 8.75
CA THR A 52 -11.13 11.53 9.87
C THR A 52 -9.74 11.89 9.33
N SER A 53 -9.06 12.87 9.91
CA SER A 53 -7.65 13.13 9.61
C SER A 53 -6.75 12.59 10.72
N THR A 54 -5.51 12.21 10.39
CA THR A 54 -4.50 11.85 11.41
C THR A 54 -3.39 12.88 11.42
N THR A 55 -2.91 13.25 12.61
CA THR A 55 -1.73 14.11 12.74
C THR A 55 -0.47 13.27 12.57
N VAL A 56 0.45 13.73 11.73
CA VAL A 56 1.78 13.11 11.57
C VAL A 56 2.73 13.67 12.63
N VAL A 57 3.87 13.00 12.84
CA VAL A 57 4.88 13.38 13.86
C VAL A 57 5.33 14.84 13.73
N ASP A 58 5.32 15.38 12.51
CA ASP A 58 5.72 16.76 12.21
C ASP A 58 4.59 17.80 12.44
N GLY A 59 3.44 17.39 12.99
CA GLY A 59 2.30 18.26 13.25
C GLY A 59 1.37 18.48 12.05
N ASP A 60 1.75 17.99 10.87
CA ASP A 60 0.92 18.05 9.67
C ASP A 60 -0.36 17.24 9.81
N VAL A 61 -1.45 17.75 9.21
CA VAL A 61 -2.72 17.03 9.10
C VAL A 61 -2.67 16.16 7.84
N LEU A 62 -2.77 14.85 8.02
CA LEU A 62 -2.85 13.88 6.93
C LEU A 62 -4.31 13.59 6.60
N GLU A 63 -4.75 14.05 5.44
CA GLU A 63 -5.97 13.60 4.80
C GLU A 63 -5.72 12.27 4.07
N PHE A 64 -6.63 11.31 4.27
CA PHE A 64 -6.58 10.00 3.65
C PHE A 64 -8.00 9.51 3.35
N GLY A 65 -8.14 8.72 2.29
CA GLY A 65 -9.41 8.10 1.89
C GLY A 65 -9.62 6.71 2.51
N SER A 66 -8.54 5.97 2.76
CA SER A 66 -8.61 4.62 3.35
C SER A 66 -7.38 4.27 4.19
N ILE A 67 -7.54 3.34 5.13
CA ILE A 67 -6.43 2.66 5.82
C ILE A 67 -6.41 1.20 5.39
N VAL A 68 -5.29 0.74 4.85
CA VAL A 68 -5.06 -0.68 4.55
C VAL A 68 -4.29 -1.32 5.69
N PHE A 69 -4.86 -2.37 6.27
CA PHE A 69 -4.24 -3.24 7.26
C PHE A 69 -3.69 -4.48 6.56
N CYS A 70 -2.46 -4.87 6.87
CA CYS A 70 -1.81 -6.04 6.29
C CYS A 70 -0.82 -6.68 7.27
N GLU A 71 -0.34 -7.87 6.93
CA GLU A 71 0.63 -8.60 7.73
C GLU A 71 2.00 -7.89 7.80
N LEU A 72 2.85 -8.38 8.70
CA LEU A 72 4.16 -7.77 8.95
C LEU A 72 5.16 -8.05 7.84
N ASP A 73 5.04 -9.16 7.13
CA ASP A 73 6.00 -9.49 6.07
C ASP A 73 5.65 -8.69 4.82
N ILE A 74 6.08 -7.43 4.75
CA ILE A 74 6.06 -6.55 3.57
C ILE A 74 7.27 -5.60 3.63
N PRO A 75 7.73 -5.01 2.52
CA PRO A 75 8.70 -3.94 2.56
C PRO A 75 8.14 -2.71 3.26
N ASN A 76 9.04 -1.88 3.80
CA ASN A 76 8.65 -0.57 4.29
C ASN A 76 8.30 0.34 3.10
N LEU A 77 7.01 0.61 2.93
CA LEU A 77 6.52 1.50 1.90
C LEU A 77 6.85 2.96 2.22
N LYS A 78 7.14 3.73 1.18
CA LYS A 78 7.47 5.16 1.26
C LYS A 78 6.29 6.02 0.82
N ARG A 79 6.26 7.25 1.31
CA ARG A 79 5.29 8.24 0.84
C ARG A 79 5.46 8.43 -0.67
N GLY A 80 4.38 8.29 -1.42
CA GLY A 80 4.37 8.37 -2.87
C GLY A 80 4.35 7.03 -3.60
N ASP A 81 4.71 5.92 -2.93
CA ASP A 81 4.55 4.57 -3.50
C ASP A 81 3.07 4.39 -3.87
N ARG A 82 2.79 3.76 -5.01
CA ARG A 82 1.40 3.44 -5.38
C ARG A 82 1.06 2.07 -4.84
N ILE A 83 -0.13 1.91 -4.28
CA ILE A 83 -0.66 0.61 -3.91
C ILE A 83 -1.93 0.29 -4.68
N ARG A 84 -2.21 -1.00 -4.80
CA ARG A 84 -3.47 -1.55 -5.31
C ARG A 84 -3.94 -2.67 -4.39
N VAL A 85 -5.22 -2.61 -4.05
CA VAL A 85 -5.92 -3.67 -3.31
C VAL A 85 -6.87 -4.38 -4.27
N ILE A 86 -6.76 -5.70 -4.33
CA ILE A 86 -7.66 -6.57 -5.11
C ILE A 86 -8.53 -7.38 -4.16
N MET A 87 -9.83 -7.46 -4.45
CA MET A 87 -10.79 -8.33 -3.76
C MET A 87 -11.52 -9.16 -4.83
N ASP A 88 -11.49 -10.48 -4.71
CA ASP A 88 -12.17 -11.41 -5.62
C ASP A 88 -11.88 -11.14 -7.12
N GLY A 89 -10.63 -10.80 -7.43
CA GLY A 89 -10.17 -10.48 -8.79
C GLY A 89 -10.52 -9.08 -9.31
N ALA A 90 -11.26 -8.27 -8.53
CA ALA A 90 -11.61 -6.89 -8.86
C ALA A 90 -10.74 -5.87 -8.12
N VAL A 91 -10.43 -4.75 -8.79
CA VAL A 91 -9.73 -3.63 -8.16
C VAL A 91 -10.66 -2.94 -7.18
N ARG A 92 -10.26 -2.93 -5.90
CA ARG A 92 -11.04 -2.33 -4.80
C ARG A 92 -10.52 -0.95 -4.41
N LEU A 93 -9.20 -0.77 -4.37
CA LEU A 93 -8.54 0.49 -4.03
C LEU A 93 -7.29 0.65 -4.87
N VAL A 94 -7.05 1.87 -5.37
CA VAL A 94 -5.77 2.30 -5.94
C VAL A 94 -5.46 3.68 -5.37
N GLY A 95 -4.23 3.88 -4.90
CA GLY A 95 -3.83 5.19 -4.42
C GLY A 95 -2.37 5.26 -4.02
N ALA A 96 -1.90 6.47 -3.71
CA ALA A 96 -0.54 6.71 -3.27
C ALA A 96 -0.44 6.65 -1.75
N VAL A 97 0.58 5.98 -1.24
CA VAL A 97 0.89 5.90 0.18
C VAL A 97 1.13 7.30 0.72
N LYS A 98 0.31 7.68 1.69
CA LYS A 98 0.43 8.92 2.46
C LYS A 98 1.27 8.70 3.70
N ARG A 99 1.10 7.54 4.35
CA ARG A 99 1.84 7.12 5.54
C ARG A 99 1.91 5.60 5.60
N PHE A 100 3.04 5.11 6.11
CA PHE A 100 3.25 3.72 6.46
C PHE A 100 3.59 3.63 7.95
N SER A 101 3.01 2.66 8.65
CA SER A 101 3.37 2.32 10.03
C SER A 101 3.44 0.82 10.18
N ARG A 102 4.50 0.33 10.81
CA ARG A 102 4.65 -1.08 11.20
C ARG A 102 4.59 -1.15 12.72
N ASP A 103 3.54 -1.76 13.22
CA ASP A 103 3.36 -2.01 14.65
C ASP A 103 3.75 -3.46 14.98
N TYR A 104 3.49 -3.91 16.21
CA TYR A 104 3.88 -5.25 16.66
C TYR A 104 3.10 -6.39 15.99
N PHE A 105 1.87 -6.14 15.53
CA PHE A 105 0.97 -7.19 15.00
C PHE A 105 0.53 -6.99 13.55
N HIS A 106 0.66 -5.77 13.01
CA HIS A 106 0.19 -5.45 11.67
C HIS A 106 0.90 -4.20 11.13
N CYS A 107 0.84 -4.06 9.81
CA CYS A 107 1.18 -2.84 9.12
C CYS A 107 -0.09 -2.03 8.81
N ARG A 108 0.03 -0.71 8.81
CA ARG A 108 -1.02 0.25 8.44
C ARG A 108 -0.51 1.15 7.33
N ILE A 109 -1.31 1.25 6.27
CA ILE A 109 -1.01 2.08 5.10
C ILE A 109 -2.15 3.07 4.95
N TRP A 110 -1.86 4.36 5.08
CA TRP A 110 -2.83 5.42 4.80
C TRP A 110 -2.71 5.79 3.33
N VAL A 111 -3.85 5.85 2.65
CA VAL A 111 -3.97 6.06 1.20
C VAL A 111 -4.91 7.23 0.95
#